data_AF-A0A7W5V4K9-F1
#
_entry.id   AF-A0A7W5V4K9-F1
#
_cell.length_a   1.000
_cell.length_b   1.000
_cell.length_c   1.000
_cell.angle_alpha   90.00
_cell.angle_beta   90.00
_cell.angle_gamma   90.00
#
_symmetry.space_group_name_H-M   'P 1'
#
loop_
_entity.id
_entity.type
_entity.pdbx_description
1 polymer ?
#
loop_
_entity_poly.entity_id
_entity_poly.type
_entity_poly.pdbx_seq_one_letter_code
_entity_poly.pdbx_strand_id
1 'polypeptide(L)' 'MATLYIRDVPEAVAESLKERAAEAGMSLSAYVARELADLAARPTNAEIVNRLKSRDRSDGPSTADILEAVAEGRR' A
#
# COMPACT_ATOMS: atom_id res chain seq x y z
N MET A 1 5.08 16.56 11.75
CA MET A 1 4.90 15.17 12.23
C MET A 1 3.65 15.10 13.07
N ALA A 2 2.92 13.99 13.00
CA ALA A 2 1.72 13.76 13.81
C ALA A 2 2.03 12.70 14.88
N THR A 3 1.37 12.78 16.03
CA THR A 3 1.47 11.79 17.12
C THR A 3 0.17 11.00 17.20
N LEU A 4 0.28 9.67 17.25
CA LEU A 4 -0.85 8.77 17.41
C LEU A 4 -0.80 8.13 18.80
N TYR A 5 -1.92 8.21 19.53
CA TYR A 5 -2.10 7.50 20.80
C TYR A 5 -3.11 6.37 20.60
N ILE A 6 -2.66 5.13 20.79
CA ILE A 6 -3.48 3.93 20.61
C ILE A 6 -3.91 3.45 21.99
N ARG A 7 -5.22 3.35 22.21
CA ARG A 7 -5.82 2.87 23.46
C ARG A 7 -6.24 1.42 23.34
N ASP A 8 -6.38 0.77 24.49
CA ASP A 8 -6.97 -0.56 24.62
C ASP A 8 -6.27 -1.63 23.77
N VAL A 9 -4.94 -1.50 23.62
CA VAL A 9 -4.13 -2.51 22.95
C VAL A 9 -4.06 -3.75 23.85
N PRO A 10 -4.49 -4.94 23.38
CA PRO A 10 -4.37 -6.15 24.18
C PRO A 10 -2.92 -6.42 24.57
N GLU A 11 -2.68 -6.85 25.81
CA GLU A 11 -1.32 -7.06 26.33
C GLU A 11 -0.48 -7.98 25.44
N ALA A 12 -1.08 -9.09 24.97
CA ALA A 12 -0.41 -10.02 24.08
C ALA A 12 0.07 -9.37 22.77
N VAL A 13 -0.67 -8.39 22.24
CA VAL A 13 -0.28 -7.65 21.05
C VAL A 13 0.89 -6.72 21.37
N ALA A 14 0.84 -6.02 22.50
CA ALA A 14 1.91 -5.13 22.94
C ALA A 14 3.23 -5.89 23.13
N GLU A 15 3.19 -7.06 23.76
CA GLU A 15 4.37 -7.91 23.96
C GLU A 15 4.96 -8.40 22.64
N SER A 16 4.13 -8.94 21.74
CA SER A 16 4.61 -9.36 20.42
C SER A 16 5.25 -8.22 19.62
N LEU A 17 4.73 -6.99 19.73
CA LEU A 17 5.33 -5.84 19.06
C LEU A 17 6.64 -5.39 19.71
N LYS A 18 6.78 -5.51 21.04
CA LYS A 18 8.05 -5.24 21.75
C LYS A 18 9.13 -6.21 21.32
N GLU A 19 8.82 -7.51 21.27
CA GLU A 19 9.75 -8.55 20.82
C GLU A 19 10.26 -8.27 19.41
N ARG A 20 9.35 -8.02 18.46
CA ARG A 20 9.71 -7.70 17.07
C ARG A 20 10.50 -6.40 16.94
N ALA A 21 10.19 -5.39 17.75
CA ALA A 21 10.95 -4.15 17.78
C ALA A 21 12.39 -4.40 18.27
N ALA A 22 12.56 -5.22 19.30
CA ALA A 22 13.87 -5.61 19.82
C ALA A 22 14.69 -6.40 18.80
N GLU A 23 14.07 -7.38 18.12
CA GLU A 23 14.69 -8.13 17.02
C GLU A 23 15.15 -7.22 15.87
N ALA A 24 14.38 -6.18 15.56
CA ALA A 24 14.71 -5.19 14.55
C ALA A 24 15.72 -4.12 15.02
N GLY A 25 16.15 -4.14 16.29
CA GLY A 25 17.03 -3.12 16.87
C GLY A 25 16.39 -1.72 16.95
N MET A 26 15.06 -1.65 17.06
CA MET A 26 14.28 -0.42 17.05
C MET A 26 13.59 -0.19 18.40
N SER A 27 13.30 1.07 18.72
CA SER A 27 12.32 1.35 19.77
C SER A 27 10.93 0.88 19.33
N LEU A 28 10.07 0.51 20.29
CA LEU A 28 8.69 0.11 19.99
C LEU A 28 7.94 1.19 19.18
N SER A 29 8.09 2.46 19.54
CA SER A 29 7.43 3.56 18.83
C SER A 29 7.93 3.71 17.39
N ALA A 30 9.23 3.55 17.14
CA ALA A 30 9.80 3.61 15.79
C ALA A 30 9.33 2.41 14.95
N TYR A 31 9.32 1.21 15.54
CA TYR A 31 8.84 0.00 14.87
C TYR A 31 7.37 0.14 14.47
N VAL A 32 6.48 0.50 15.41
CA VAL A 32 5.05 0.66 15.11
C VAL A 32 4.79 1.77 14.10
N ALA A 33 5.53 2.89 14.18
CA ALA A 33 5.40 3.97 13.19
C ALA A 33 5.77 3.50 11.78
N ARG A 34 6.82 2.68 11.64
CA ARG A 34 7.19 2.06 10.35
C ARG A 34 6.09 1.15 9.83
N GLU A 35 5.59 0.24 10.66
CA GLU A 35 4.52 -0.69 10.26
C GLU A 35 3.23 0.06 9.85
N LEU A 36 2.89 1.15 10.53
CA LEU A 36 1.76 2.01 10.16
C LEU A 36 1.99 2.73 8.82
N ALA A 37 3.24 3.15 8.55
CA ALA A 37 3.59 3.77 7.27
C ALA A 37 3.47 2.75 6.13
N ASP A 38 3.95 1.51 6.33
CA ASP A 38 3.84 0.43 5.36
C ASP A 38 2.38 0.05 5.09
N LEU A 39 1.55 0.05 6.14
CA LEU A 39 0.11 -0.15 6.03
C LEU A 39 -0.55 0.96 5.20
N ALA A 40 -0.21 2.23 5.47
CA ALA A 40 -0.78 3.39 4.77
C ALA A 40 -0.28 3.52 3.32
N ALA A 41 0.90 3.01 3.01
CA ALA A 41 1.46 3.05 1.66
C ALA A 41 0.67 2.18 0.67
N ARG A 42 -0.07 1.18 1.15
CA ARG A 42 -0.87 0.27 0.32
C ARG A 42 -2.28 0.83 0.14
N PRO A 43 -2.66 1.27 -1.07
CA PRO A 43 -4.00 1.77 -1.30
C PRO A 43 -5.02 0.64 -1.19
N THR A 44 -6.18 0.96 -0.63
CA THR A 44 -7.35 0.08 -0.63
C THR A 44 -7.90 -0.11 -2.03
N ASN A 45 -8.65 -1.20 -2.26
CA ASN A 45 -9.34 -1.43 -3.54
C ASN A 45 -10.27 -0.27 -3.92
N ALA A 46 -10.95 0.34 -2.94
CA ALA A 46 -11.81 1.48 -3.17
C ALA A 46 -11.03 2.71 -3.69
N GLU A 47 -9.87 3.01 -3.09
CA GLU A 47 -9.00 4.09 -3.53
C GLU A 47 -8.41 3.82 -4.92
N ILE A 48 -8.05 2.57 -5.21
CA ILE A 48 -7.60 2.15 -6.54
C ILE A 48 -8.70 2.40 -7.58
N VAL A 49 -9.92 1.92 -7.32
CA VAL A 49 -11.05 2.10 -8.24
C VAL A 49 -11.37 3.57 -8.46
N ASN A 50 -11.39 4.38 -7.40
CA ASN A 50 -11.64 5.82 -7.50
C ASN A 50 -10.56 6.51 -8.35
N ARG A 51 -9.29 6.17 -8.12
CA ARG A 51 -8.16 6.67 -8.93
C ARG A 51 -8.27 6.26 -10.39
N LEU A 52 -8.72 5.03 -10.66
CA LEU A 52 -8.95 4.56 -12.03
C LEU A 52 -10.11 5.33 -12.68
N LYS A 53 -11.18 5.64 -11.96
CA LYS A 53 -12.31 6.41 -12.53
C LYS A 53 -11.92 7.84 -12.86
N SER A 54 -11.10 8.49 -12.04
CA SER A 54 -10.67 9.87 -12.24
C SER A 54 -9.52 10.03 -13.24
N ARG A 55 -8.95 8.92 -13.73
CA ARG A 55 -7.80 8.96 -14.63
C ARG A 55 -8.26 9.19 -16.05
N ASP A 56 -7.77 10.26 -16.66
CA ASP A 56 -7.90 10.48 -18.09
C ASP A 56 -7.13 9.39 -18.86
N ARG A 57 -7.77 8.86 -19.90
CA ARG A 57 -7.26 7.78 -20.75
C ARG A 57 -7.32 8.14 -22.22
N SER A 58 -7.59 9.40 -22.55
CA SER A 58 -7.63 9.89 -23.93
C SER A 58 -6.34 9.60 -24.70
N ASP A 59 -5.20 9.66 -24.01
CA ASP A 59 -3.87 9.43 -24.60
C ASP A 59 -3.49 7.93 -24.62
N GLY A 60 -4.41 7.05 -24.25
CA GLY A 60 -4.21 5.60 -24.29
C GLY A 60 -4.30 5.04 -25.72
N PRO A 61 -3.76 3.83 -25.94
CA PRO A 61 -3.87 3.16 -27.24
C PRO A 61 -5.33 2.93 -27.59
N SER A 62 -5.67 3.20 -28.85
CA SER A 62 -6.99 2.91 -29.39
C SER A 62 -7.17 1.41 -29.58
N THR A 63 -8.42 0.99 -29.81
CA THR A 63 -8.71 -0.41 -30.15
C THR A 63 -7.97 -0.86 -31.42
N ALA A 64 -7.77 0.04 -32.40
CA ALA A 64 -7.02 -0.28 -33.61
C ALA A 64 -5.55 -0.58 -33.29
N ASP A 65 -4.90 0.26 -32.48
CA ASP A 65 -3.50 0.08 -32.08
C ASP A 65 -3.31 -1.25 -31.32
N ILE A 66 -4.27 -1.61 -30.46
CA ILE A 66 -4.24 -2.87 -29.71
C ILE A 66 -4.37 -4.07 -30.65
N LEU A 67 -5.28 -4.02 -31.63
CA LEU A 67 -5.48 -5.12 -32.57
C LEU A 67 -4.28 -5.31 -33.49
N GLU A 68 -3.63 -4.22 -33.92
CA GLU A 68 -2.41 -4.26 -34.70
C GLU A 68 -1.27 -4.94 -33.93
N ALA A 69 -1.01 -4.50 -32.69
CA ALA A 69 0.02 -5.09 -31.84
C ALA A 69 -0.20 -6.59 -31.58
N VAL A 70 -1.46 -7.01 -31.40
CA VAL A 70 -1.80 -8.43 -31.22
C VAL A 70 -1.57 -9.25 -32.50
N ALA A 71 -1.82 -8.66 -33.67
CA ALA A 71 -1.58 -9.34 -34.95
C ALA A 71 -0.08 -9.50 -35.24
N GLU A 72 0.73 -8.50 -34.90
CA GLU A 72 2.20 -8.57 -35.03
C GLU A 72 2.81 -9.67 -34.16
N GLY A 73 2.38 -9.80 -32.90
CA GLY A 73 2.90 -10.83 -31.98
C GLY A 73 2.53 -12.28 -32.34
N ARG A 74 1.66 -12.50 -33.33
CA ARG A 74 1.27 -13.84 -33.82
C ARG A 74 2.04 -14.28 -35.08
N ARG A 75 2.90 -13.42 -35.63
CA ARG A 75 3.81 -13.74 -36.74
C ARG A 75 5.15 -14.22 -36.22
#